data_AF-A0A7V1BU58-F1
#
_entry.id   AF-A0A7V1BU58-F1
#
_cell.length_a   1.000
_cell.length_b   1.000
_cell.length_c   1.000
_cell.angle_alpha   90.00
_cell.angle_beta   90.00
_cell.angle_gamma   90.00
#
_symmetry.space_group_name_H-M   'P 1'
#
loop_
_entity.id
_entity.type
_entity.pdbx_description
1 polymer ?
#
loop_
_entity_poly.entity_id
_entity_poly.type
_entity_poly.pdbx_seq_one_letter_code
_entity_poly.pdbx_strand_id
1 'polypeptide(L)'
;MDFYLGVSEPGSDELVEMAREADRLAADHINAVGVLPPILITQRAGGKPRVILEGAAASITAAIEDLHHAGLAVHLAPTTDSPGFSLQVEPTDNTLEHLKEDVLKWADTAEEQQVELFSPLDRYNMVLGTEAANRWSREVLPRVREDFGGELVASVVPDLDGPPAPGSPHDFEKLDFSGYDYLMIQIFPQGEEYDSQTFQGYVDELLQRAGEVANRYSLKGVMVSFGGWRQPAGMAMVDGPLLGNEGQAAAATIVLSAALPHSSGVFFYGWTLPGRGARDFPVEDTLKKLYGQISGG
;
A
#
# COMPACT_ATOMS: atom_id res chain seq x y z
N MET A 1 10.25 -2.50 -16.71
CA MET A 1 8.92 -1.86 -16.72
C MET A 1 9.10 -0.48 -16.16
N ASP A 2 8.67 0.56 -16.89
CA ASP A 2 9.10 1.93 -16.59
C ASP A 2 8.15 2.65 -15.63
N PHE A 3 6.92 2.15 -15.48
CA PHE A 3 5.90 2.74 -14.60
C PHE A 3 4.85 1.70 -14.16
N TYR A 4 4.55 1.64 -12.86
CA TYR A 4 3.50 0.77 -12.30
C TYR A 4 2.14 1.48 -12.24
N LEU A 5 1.17 1.01 -12.99
CA LEU A 5 -0.23 1.45 -12.98
C LEU A 5 -1.04 0.36 -12.29
N GLY A 6 -1.20 0.49 -10.98
CA GLY A 6 -1.64 -0.59 -10.13
C GLY A 6 -2.98 -0.36 -9.44
N VAL A 7 -3.52 -1.46 -8.95
CA VAL A 7 -4.60 -1.49 -7.96
C VAL A 7 -4.18 -2.43 -6.83
N SER A 8 -4.51 -2.10 -5.59
CA SER A 8 -4.18 -2.92 -4.42
C SER A 8 -5.44 -3.57 -3.87
N GLU A 9 -5.36 -4.83 -3.44
CA GLU A 9 -6.48 -5.52 -2.80
C GLU A 9 -6.08 -6.05 -1.42
N PRO A 10 -6.74 -5.58 -0.34
CA PRO A 10 -6.36 -5.93 1.03
C PRO A 10 -6.89 -7.30 1.52
N GLY A 11 -7.88 -7.88 0.83
CA GLY A 11 -8.50 -9.13 1.23
C GLY A 11 -8.07 -10.30 0.35
N SER A 12 -7.85 -11.48 0.94
CA SER A 12 -7.44 -12.68 0.19
C SER A 12 -8.56 -13.21 -0.71
N ASP A 13 -9.82 -13.11 -0.28
CA ASP A 13 -10.96 -13.57 -1.07
C ASP A 13 -11.20 -12.63 -2.25
N GLU A 14 -11.16 -11.33 -1.98
CA GLU A 14 -11.23 -10.26 -2.97
C GLU A 14 -10.07 -10.35 -3.98
N LEU A 15 -8.86 -10.68 -3.54
CA LEU A 15 -7.71 -10.88 -4.42
C LEU A 15 -7.95 -12.01 -5.42
N VAL A 16 -8.52 -13.14 -4.99
CA VAL A 16 -8.84 -14.26 -5.89
C VAL A 16 -9.94 -13.87 -6.87
N GLU A 17 -10.91 -13.05 -6.47
CA GLU A 17 -11.90 -12.50 -7.40
C GLU A 17 -11.25 -11.59 -8.44
N MET A 18 -10.39 -10.67 -7.99
CA MET A 18 -9.66 -9.75 -8.86
C MET A 18 -8.74 -10.46 -9.86
N ALA A 19 -8.03 -11.52 -9.44
CA ALA A 19 -7.16 -12.30 -10.32
C ALA A 19 -7.93 -12.93 -11.50
N ARG A 20 -9.20 -13.27 -11.31
CA ARG A 20 -10.08 -13.77 -12.39
C ARG A 20 -10.52 -12.69 -13.37
N GLU A 21 -10.32 -11.42 -13.04
CA GLU A 21 -10.66 -10.26 -13.88
C GLU A 21 -9.44 -9.67 -14.59
N ALA A 22 -8.36 -10.43 -14.72
CA ALA A 22 -7.13 -10.03 -15.43
C ALA A 22 -7.37 -9.31 -16.77
N ASP A 23 -8.25 -9.83 -17.62
CA ASP A 23 -8.59 -9.21 -18.91
C ASP A 23 -9.20 -7.81 -18.76
N ARG A 24 -10.02 -7.60 -17.72
CA ARG A 24 -10.62 -6.30 -17.41
C ARG A 24 -9.55 -5.33 -16.90
N LEU A 25 -8.70 -5.79 -15.98
CA LEU A 25 -7.58 -4.99 -15.48
C LEU A 25 -6.70 -4.50 -16.63
N ALA A 26 -6.32 -5.41 -17.54
CA ALA A 26 -5.53 -5.08 -18.72
C ALA A 26 -6.26 -4.09 -19.66
N ALA A 27 -7.57 -4.27 -19.87
CA ALA A 27 -8.41 -3.37 -20.66
C ALA A 27 -8.54 -1.96 -20.06
N ASP A 28 -8.27 -1.82 -18.75
CA ASP A 28 -8.22 -0.56 -18.02
C ASP A 28 -6.80 -0.04 -17.81
N HIS A 29 -5.83 -0.61 -18.55
CA HIS A 29 -4.41 -0.23 -18.54
C HIS A 29 -3.70 -0.50 -17.20
N ILE A 30 -4.29 -1.33 -16.35
CA ILE A 30 -3.65 -1.80 -15.11
C ILE A 30 -2.62 -2.85 -15.48
N ASN A 31 -1.40 -2.69 -14.95
CA ASN A 31 -0.26 -3.57 -15.22
C ASN A 31 0.42 -4.07 -13.94
N ALA A 32 -0.11 -3.70 -12.77
CA ALA A 32 0.42 -4.11 -11.48
C ALA A 32 -0.70 -4.35 -10.47
N VAL A 33 -0.47 -5.24 -9.52
CA VAL A 33 -1.41 -5.55 -8.44
C VAL A 33 -0.71 -5.55 -7.09
N GLY A 34 -1.22 -4.75 -6.16
CA GLY A 34 -0.82 -4.77 -4.76
C GLY A 34 -1.54 -5.88 -4.00
N VAL A 35 -0.78 -6.75 -3.34
CA VAL A 35 -1.26 -7.88 -2.55
C VAL A 35 -0.86 -7.67 -1.10
N LEU A 36 -1.84 -7.55 -0.20
CA LEU A 36 -1.59 -7.20 1.20
C LEU A 36 -1.99 -8.34 2.16
N PRO A 37 -1.18 -9.40 2.29
CA PRO A 37 -1.47 -10.48 3.22
C PRO A 37 -1.58 -9.98 4.65
N PRO A 38 -2.59 -10.42 5.42
CA PRO A 38 -2.64 -10.13 6.84
C PRO A 38 -1.54 -10.89 7.60
N ILE A 39 -0.79 -10.17 8.43
CA ILE A 39 0.12 -10.73 9.43
C ILE A 39 -0.50 -10.52 10.81
N LEU A 40 -0.98 -11.61 11.40
CA LEU A 40 -1.74 -11.54 12.64
C LEU A 40 -0.84 -11.57 13.86
N ILE A 41 -0.55 -10.40 14.40
CA ILE A 41 0.10 -10.24 15.69
C ILE A 41 -0.98 -10.14 16.77
N THR A 42 -1.56 -11.27 17.17
CA THR A 42 -2.19 -11.33 18.50
C THR A 42 -1.82 -12.59 19.28
N GLN A 43 -1.29 -12.35 20.48
CA GLN A 43 -1.46 -13.28 21.58
C GLN A 43 -2.96 -13.41 21.84
N ARG A 44 -3.57 -14.56 21.54
CA ARG A 44 -4.80 -14.94 22.26
C ARG A 44 -4.49 -14.97 23.75
N ALA A 45 -5.41 -14.51 24.59
CA ALA A 45 -5.43 -14.87 26.00
C ALA A 45 -5.30 -16.40 26.11
N GLY A 46 -4.14 -16.90 26.55
CA GLY A 46 -3.82 -18.33 26.59
C GLY A 46 -2.57 -18.78 25.82
N GLY A 47 -1.82 -17.89 25.16
CA GLY A 47 -0.41 -18.16 24.82
C GLY A 47 -0.14 -19.15 23.67
N LYS A 48 -1.06 -19.30 22.70
CA LYS A 48 -0.75 -19.98 21.43
C LYS A 48 -1.14 -19.12 20.22
N PRO A 49 -0.16 -18.60 19.45
CA PRO A 49 -0.38 -18.05 18.12
C PRO A 49 0.03 -19.01 16.98
N ARG A 50 -0.32 -18.62 15.75
CA ARG A 50 -0.02 -19.21 14.42
C ARG A 50 -0.85 -20.43 13.97
N VAL A 51 -1.96 -20.16 13.26
CA VAL A 51 -2.57 -21.09 12.26
C VAL A 51 -3.04 -20.37 10.98
N ILE A 52 -3.02 -19.03 10.92
CA ILE A 52 -3.68 -18.30 9.81
C ILE A 52 -2.76 -18.04 8.60
N LEU A 53 -1.43 -18.03 8.80
CA LEU A 53 -0.47 -17.77 7.71
C LEU A 53 -0.45 -18.88 6.64
N GLU A 54 -0.58 -20.16 7.00
CA GLU A 54 -0.40 -21.25 6.02
C GLU A 54 -1.55 -21.32 4.99
N GLY A 55 -2.80 -21.13 5.44
CA GLY A 55 -3.96 -21.15 4.55
C GLY A 55 -4.04 -19.90 3.66
N ALA A 56 -3.71 -18.73 4.21
CA ALA A 56 -3.63 -17.49 3.44
C ALA A 56 -2.47 -17.53 2.43
N ALA A 57 -1.31 -18.07 2.82
CA ALA A 57 -0.14 -18.18 1.95
C ALA A 57 -0.44 -18.99 0.68
N ALA A 58 -1.07 -20.17 0.81
CA ALA A 58 -1.40 -20.97 -0.37
C ALA A 58 -2.33 -20.26 -1.35
N SER A 59 -3.39 -19.61 -0.86
CA SER A 59 -4.33 -18.86 -1.71
C SER A 59 -3.67 -17.62 -2.33
N ILE A 60 -2.81 -16.93 -1.59
CA ILE A 60 -2.09 -15.75 -2.06
C ILE A 60 -1.07 -16.13 -3.13
N THR A 61 -0.29 -17.20 -2.91
CA THR A 61 0.63 -17.74 -3.92
C THR A 61 -0.11 -18.11 -5.20
N ALA A 62 -1.22 -18.85 -5.12
CA ALA A 62 -2.02 -19.19 -6.30
C ALA A 62 -2.54 -17.95 -7.03
N ALA A 63 -2.98 -16.92 -6.30
CA ALA A 63 -3.42 -15.66 -6.91
C ALA A 63 -2.25 -14.91 -7.57
N ILE A 64 -1.06 -14.90 -6.98
CA ILE A 64 0.15 -14.31 -7.58
C ILE A 64 0.50 -15.03 -8.87
N GLU A 65 0.46 -16.37 -8.88
CA GLU A 65 0.66 -17.16 -10.11
C GLU A 65 -0.34 -16.75 -11.19
N ASP A 66 -1.65 -16.67 -10.87
CA ASP A 66 -2.69 -16.26 -11.83
C ASP A 66 -2.43 -14.84 -12.38
N LEU A 67 -2.00 -13.90 -11.54
CA LEU A 67 -1.65 -12.53 -11.94
C LEU A 67 -0.43 -12.50 -12.86
N HIS A 68 0.62 -13.27 -12.56
CA HIS A 68 1.80 -13.39 -13.42
C HIS A 68 1.46 -14.05 -14.76
N HIS A 69 0.59 -15.07 -14.79
CA HIS A 69 0.10 -15.67 -16.03
C HIS A 69 -0.67 -14.67 -16.90
N ALA A 70 -1.34 -13.69 -16.28
CA ALA A 70 -1.98 -12.57 -16.95
C ALA A 70 -1.01 -11.46 -17.40
N GLY A 71 0.27 -11.54 -17.04
CA GLY A 71 1.28 -10.52 -17.35
C GLY A 71 1.20 -9.27 -16.48
N LEU A 72 0.58 -9.37 -15.29
CA LEU A 72 0.52 -8.29 -14.30
C LEU A 72 1.70 -8.43 -13.34
N ALA A 73 2.39 -7.33 -13.04
CA ALA A 73 3.37 -7.28 -11.98
C ALA A 73 2.72 -7.35 -10.60
N VAL A 74 3.43 -7.80 -9.58
CA VAL A 74 2.95 -7.92 -8.20
C VAL A 74 3.78 -7.07 -7.25
N HIS A 75 3.07 -6.32 -6.40
CA HIS A 75 3.60 -5.69 -5.21
C HIS A 75 3.10 -6.43 -3.97
N LEU A 76 3.97 -7.18 -3.30
CA LEU A 76 3.63 -7.89 -2.08
C LEU A 76 3.96 -7.02 -0.85
N ALA A 77 2.95 -6.72 -0.03
CA ALA A 77 3.08 -5.82 1.12
C ALA A 77 2.28 -6.36 2.33
N PRO A 78 2.84 -7.27 3.13
CA PRO A 78 2.16 -7.81 4.30
C PRO A 78 1.70 -6.70 5.25
N THR A 79 0.52 -6.86 5.87
CA THR A 79 -0.14 -5.80 6.67
C THR A 79 -0.69 -6.33 7.99
N THR A 80 -0.65 -5.52 9.05
CA THR A 80 -1.33 -5.85 10.32
C THR A 80 -2.83 -5.53 10.29
N ASP A 81 -3.29 -4.86 9.23
CA ASP A 81 -4.70 -4.51 9.05
C ASP A 81 -5.53 -5.76 8.79
N SER A 82 -6.49 -6.05 9.66
CA SER A 82 -7.38 -7.20 9.51
C SER A 82 -8.67 -6.98 10.31
N PRO A 83 -9.83 -7.46 9.81
CA PRO A 83 -11.10 -7.31 10.52
C PRO A 83 -11.03 -7.78 11.98
N GLY A 84 -11.30 -6.85 12.90
CA GLY A 84 -11.30 -7.12 14.34
C GLY A 84 -9.95 -6.96 15.04
N PHE A 85 -8.91 -6.50 14.34
CA PHE A 85 -7.58 -6.24 14.89
C PHE A 85 -7.20 -4.77 14.78
N SER A 86 -6.37 -4.31 15.73
CA SER A 86 -5.77 -2.97 15.67
C SER A 86 -4.66 -2.95 14.64
N LEU A 87 -4.64 -1.91 13.79
CA LEU A 87 -3.57 -1.65 12.86
C LEU A 87 -2.24 -1.37 13.58
N GLN A 88 -2.30 -0.57 14.66
CA GLN A 88 -1.15 -0.28 15.50
C GLN A 88 -0.87 -1.44 16.44
N VAL A 89 0.43 -1.75 16.62
CA VAL A 89 0.89 -2.79 17.54
C VAL A 89 1.87 -2.20 18.55
N GLU A 90 1.88 -2.73 19.77
CA GLU A 90 2.86 -2.31 20.76
C GLU A 90 4.26 -2.85 20.38
N PRO A 91 5.26 -1.99 20.16
CA PRO A 91 6.57 -2.38 19.64
C PRO A 91 7.50 -2.93 20.74
N THR A 92 7.08 -4.02 21.39
CA THR A 92 7.93 -4.79 22.30
C THR A 92 8.95 -5.62 21.51
N ASP A 93 10.09 -5.97 22.11
CA ASP A 93 11.09 -6.85 21.46
C ASP A 93 10.47 -8.14 20.93
N ASN A 94 9.55 -8.74 21.68
CA ASN A 94 8.83 -9.94 21.28
C ASN A 94 7.89 -9.70 20.08
N THR A 95 7.22 -8.54 20.03
CA THR A 95 6.38 -8.16 18.88
C THR A 95 7.23 -7.97 17.62
N LEU A 96 8.34 -7.24 17.75
CA LEU A 96 9.24 -6.93 16.64
C LEU A 96 9.93 -8.19 16.09
N GLU A 97 10.31 -9.13 16.95
CA GLU A 97 10.88 -10.41 16.53
C GLU A 97 9.88 -11.26 15.73
N HIS A 98 8.64 -11.40 16.23
CA HIS A 98 7.60 -12.15 15.51
C HIS A 98 7.26 -11.51 14.17
N LEU A 99 7.15 -10.18 14.14
CA LEU A 99 6.94 -9.43 12.91
C LEU A 99 8.08 -9.68 11.92
N LYS A 100 9.34 -9.63 12.37
CA LYS A 100 10.49 -9.96 11.54
C LYS A 100 10.40 -11.37 10.97
N GLU A 101 10.10 -12.39 11.80
CA GLU A 101 9.96 -13.78 11.33
C GLU A 101 8.87 -13.94 10.26
N ASP A 102 7.72 -13.29 10.42
CA ASP A 102 6.63 -13.39 9.46
C ASP A 102 6.97 -12.67 8.14
N VAL A 103 7.64 -11.53 8.22
CA VAL A 103 8.09 -10.78 7.06
C VAL A 103 9.18 -11.52 6.27
N LEU A 104 10.10 -12.20 6.95
CA LEU A 104 11.11 -13.01 6.26
C LEU A 104 10.49 -14.18 5.49
N LYS A 105 9.46 -14.83 6.03
CA LYS A 105 8.72 -15.86 5.27
C LYS A 105 8.03 -15.29 4.03
N TRP A 106 7.50 -14.08 4.14
CA TRP A 106 6.92 -13.40 2.98
C TRP A 106 7.99 -12.94 1.98
N ALA A 107 9.21 -12.62 2.42
CA ALA A 107 10.34 -12.35 1.53
C ALA A 107 10.76 -13.62 0.77
N ASP A 108 10.83 -14.78 1.45
CA ASP A 108 11.07 -16.07 0.79
C ASP A 108 9.98 -16.35 -0.26
N THR A 109 8.71 -16.14 0.11
CA THR A 109 7.57 -16.32 -0.81
C THR A 109 7.64 -15.34 -1.98
N ALA A 110 8.01 -14.09 -1.73
CA ALA A 110 8.20 -13.06 -2.75
C ALA A 110 9.24 -13.49 -3.78
N GLU A 111 10.38 -14.02 -3.34
CA GLU A 111 11.44 -14.52 -4.22
C GLU A 111 11.00 -15.77 -4.99
N GLU A 112 10.42 -16.76 -4.31
CA GLU A 112 9.91 -17.99 -4.93
C GLU A 112 8.89 -17.70 -6.03
N GLN A 113 8.04 -16.70 -5.81
CA GLN A 113 7.01 -16.26 -6.75
C GLN A 113 7.51 -15.24 -7.76
N GLN A 114 8.75 -14.76 -7.64
CA GLN A 114 9.36 -13.74 -8.50
C GLN A 114 8.59 -12.41 -8.52
N VAL A 115 8.04 -11.97 -7.39
CA VAL A 115 7.31 -10.69 -7.32
C VAL A 115 8.25 -9.52 -7.62
N GLU A 116 7.75 -8.50 -8.32
CA GLU A 116 8.58 -7.37 -8.75
C GLU A 116 8.87 -6.39 -7.61
N LEU A 117 7.90 -6.15 -6.74
CA LEU A 117 7.99 -5.19 -5.65
C LEU A 117 7.66 -5.87 -4.31
N PHE A 118 8.46 -5.62 -3.27
CA PHE A 118 8.19 -6.10 -1.91
C PHE A 118 8.29 -4.98 -0.89
N SER A 119 7.25 -4.79 -0.09
CA SER A 119 7.29 -4.00 1.12
C SER A 119 7.35 -4.93 2.32
N PRO A 120 8.41 -4.88 3.17
CA PRO A 120 8.49 -5.71 4.37
C PRO A 120 7.26 -5.58 5.27
N LEU A 121 6.72 -4.37 5.41
CA LEU A 121 5.48 -4.11 6.13
C LEU A 121 4.77 -2.90 5.53
N ASP A 122 3.48 -3.05 5.22
CA ASP A 122 2.63 -1.96 4.78
C ASP A 122 2.43 -0.92 5.89
N ARG A 123 2.54 0.37 5.56
CA ARG A 123 2.34 1.50 6.50
C ARG A 123 3.12 1.38 7.79
N TYR A 124 4.36 0.87 7.72
CA TYR A 124 5.11 0.43 8.91
C TYR A 124 5.34 1.55 9.93
N ASN A 125 5.39 2.82 9.49
CA ASN A 125 5.50 3.97 10.39
C ASN A 125 4.23 4.22 11.21
N MET A 126 3.05 3.94 10.66
CA MET A 126 1.80 3.97 11.42
C MET A 126 1.69 2.76 12.35
N VAL A 127 2.12 1.58 11.90
CA VAL A 127 2.04 0.34 12.68
C VAL A 127 2.94 0.38 13.94
N LEU A 128 4.17 0.89 13.79
CA LEU A 128 5.21 0.81 14.84
C LEU A 128 5.54 2.17 15.49
N GLY A 129 5.19 3.28 14.85
CA GLY A 129 5.76 4.60 15.17
C GLY A 129 7.20 4.75 14.66
N THR A 130 7.64 5.99 14.43
CA THR A 130 8.91 6.30 13.75
C THR A 130 10.14 5.69 14.41
N GLU A 131 10.26 5.72 15.73
CA GLU A 131 11.45 5.20 16.42
C GLU A 131 11.58 3.68 16.27
N ALA A 132 10.51 2.94 16.57
CA ALA A 132 10.51 1.48 16.47
C ALA A 132 10.59 1.01 15.02
N ALA A 133 9.93 1.72 14.08
CA ALA A 133 10.04 1.49 12.65
C ALA A 133 11.50 1.55 12.17
N ASN A 134 12.28 2.56 12.60
CA ASN A 134 13.69 2.69 12.26
C ASN A 134 14.59 1.62 12.89
N ARG A 135 14.31 1.21 14.13
CA ARG A 135 15.07 0.11 14.76
C ARG A 135 14.79 -1.20 14.03
N TRP A 136 13.52 -1.49 13.78
CA TRP A 136 13.07 -2.72 13.13
C TRP A 136 13.58 -2.82 11.69
N SER A 137 13.44 -1.77 10.88
CA SER A 137 13.86 -1.79 9.46
C SER A 137 15.37 -2.06 9.31
N ARG A 138 16.21 -1.51 10.19
CA ARG A 138 17.67 -1.75 10.17
C ARG A 138 18.05 -3.20 10.42
N GLU A 139 17.24 -3.94 11.18
CA GLU A 139 17.47 -5.36 11.44
C GLU A 139 16.88 -6.25 10.33
N VAL A 140 15.72 -5.87 9.80
CA VAL A 140 14.97 -6.68 8.82
C VAL A 140 15.52 -6.55 7.40
N LEU A 141 15.84 -5.32 6.94
CA LEU A 141 16.19 -5.08 5.55
C LEU A 141 17.44 -5.84 5.07
N PRO A 142 18.54 -5.94 5.83
CA PRO A 142 19.69 -6.72 5.38
C PRO A 142 19.34 -8.19 5.12
N ARG A 143 18.43 -8.75 5.93
CA ARG A 143 17.98 -10.15 5.82
C ARG A 143 17.05 -10.34 4.64
N VAL A 144 16.06 -9.45 4.50
CA VAL A 144 15.19 -9.45 3.31
C VAL A 144 16.01 -9.36 2.03
N ARG A 145 17.10 -8.58 2.00
CA ARG A 145 17.99 -8.48 0.84
C ARG A 145 18.87 -9.72 0.60
N GLU A 146 19.10 -10.55 1.61
CA GLU A 146 19.77 -11.85 1.42
C GLU A 146 18.85 -12.82 0.67
N ASP A 147 17.54 -12.72 0.92
CA ASP A 147 16.55 -13.70 0.46
C ASP A 147 15.72 -13.23 -0.76
N PHE A 148 15.62 -11.92 -1.02
CA PHE A 148 14.81 -11.33 -2.10
C PHE A 148 15.62 -10.41 -3.03
N GLY A 149 15.62 -10.74 -4.32
CA GLY A 149 16.37 -10.04 -5.38
C GLY A 149 15.62 -8.93 -6.10
N GLY A 150 14.30 -8.80 -5.88
CA GLY A 150 13.48 -7.75 -6.48
C GLY A 150 13.61 -6.37 -5.80
N GLU A 151 12.67 -5.48 -6.10
CA GLU A 151 12.71 -4.09 -5.65
C GLU A 151 12.04 -3.95 -4.27
N LEU A 152 12.73 -3.31 -3.31
CA LEU A 152 12.14 -3.04 -2.00
C LEU A 152 11.46 -1.68 -1.95
N VAL A 153 10.25 -1.66 -1.41
CA VAL A 153 9.40 -0.47 -1.32
C VAL A 153 9.12 -0.15 0.14
N ALA A 154 9.48 1.05 0.59
CA ALA A 154 9.09 1.56 1.90
C ALA A 154 7.65 2.10 1.82
N SER A 155 6.66 1.36 2.32
CA SER A 155 5.25 1.79 2.37
C SER A 155 4.98 2.62 3.64
N VAL A 156 4.68 3.90 3.48
CA VAL A 156 4.47 4.84 4.60
C VAL A 156 3.17 5.62 4.45
N VAL A 157 2.70 6.13 5.58
CA VAL A 157 1.53 7.04 5.66
C VAL A 157 1.99 8.40 6.19
N PRO A 158 1.62 9.52 5.57
CA PRO A 158 1.80 10.84 6.16
C PRO A 158 0.94 10.94 7.41
N ASP A 159 1.34 11.80 8.36
CA ASP A 159 0.57 12.00 9.58
C ASP A 159 -0.92 12.30 9.29
N LEU A 160 -1.81 11.54 9.94
CA LEU A 160 -3.27 11.56 9.70
C LEU A 160 -4.02 12.47 10.68
N ASP A 161 -3.41 12.81 11.81
CA ASP A 161 -4.07 13.57 12.89
C ASP A 161 -3.95 15.10 12.71
N GLY A 162 -3.42 15.56 11.56
CA GLY A 162 -3.24 16.97 11.23
C GLY A 162 -2.27 17.19 10.07
N PRO A 163 -2.04 18.44 9.62
CA PRO A 163 -1.01 18.73 8.62
C PRO A 163 0.33 18.17 9.11
N PRO A 164 1.08 17.42 8.28
CA PRO A 164 2.24 16.67 8.74
C PRO A 164 3.24 17.58 9.44
N ALA A 165 3.36 17.43 10.76
CA ALA A 165 4.16 18.28 11.62
C ALA A 165 5.53 17.63 11.89
N PRO A 166 6.64 18.37 11.76
CA PRO A 166 7.96 17.83 12.06
C PRO A 166 8.03 17.26 13.49
N GLY A 167 8.40 15.99 13.60
CA GLY A 167 8.56 15.29 14.88
C GLY A 167 7.30 14.65 15.45
N SER A 168 6.25 14.47 14.65
CA SER A 168 5.11 13.65 15.05
C SER A 168 5.48 12.17 15.18
N PRO A 169 4.69 11.36 15.92
CA PRO A 169 4.97 9.93 16.14
C PRO A 169 5.05 9.10 14.85
N HIS A 170 4.49 9.61 13.76
CA HIS A 170 4.42 8.95 12.45
C HIS A 170 5.10 9.77 11.33
N ASP A 171 5.91 10.77 11.68
CA ASP A 171 6.63 11.61 10.72
C ASP A 171 7.53 10.76 9.81
N PHE A 172 7.08 10.57 8.56
CA PHE A 172 7.77 9.71 7.60
C PHE A 172 9.13 10.28 7.17
N GLU A 173 9.35 11.59 7.26
CA GLU A 173 10.62 12.21 6.88
C GLU A 173 11.76 11.92 7.87
N LYS A 174 11.41 11.39 9.04
CA LYS A 174 12.35 10.94 10.08
C LYS A 174 12.67 9.46 9.98
N LEU A 175 12.07 8.74 9.04
CA LEU A 175 12.38 7.35 8.80
C LEU A 175 13.70 7.20 8.06
N ASP A 176 14.36 6.07 8.30
CA ASP A 176 15.57 5.64 7.62
C ASP A 176 15.21 4.77 6.42
N PHE A 177 15.37 5.32 5.22
CA PHE A 177 15.05 4.63 3.97
C PHE A 177 16.27 3.91 3.36
N SER A 178 17.39 3.84 4.08
CA SER A 178 18.58 3.15 3.61
C SER A 178 18.28 1.67 3.33
N GLY A 179 18.59 1.20 2.12
CA GLY A 179 18.37 -0.19 1.70
C GLY A 179 17.04 -0.45 0.99
N TYR A 180 16.15 0.54 0.89
CA TYR A 180 14.99 0.49 -0.01
C TYR A 180 15.33 1.00 -1.41
N ASP A 181 14.55 0.59 -2.41
CA ASP A 181 14.63 1.08 -3.79
C ASP A 181 13.61 2.20 -4.05
N TYR A 182 12.40 2.10 -3.50
CA TYR A 182 11.33 3.08 -3.69
C TYR A 182 10.71 3.52 -2.37
N LEU A 183 10.18 4.73 -2.35
CA LEU A 183 9.30 5.24 -1.30
C LEU A 183 7.87 5.21 -1.82
N MET A 184 6.96 4.47 -1.17
CA MET A 184 5.53 4.54 -1.46
C MET A 184 4.82 5.34 -0.37
N ILE A 185 4.18 6.44 -0.75
CA ILE A 185 3.37 7.26 0.15
C ILE A 185 1.88 6.98 -0.05
N GLN A 186 1.15 6.76 1.04
CA GLN A 186 -0.30 6.65 1.00
C GLN A 186 -0.96 8.02 1.16
N ILE A 187 -1.84 8.41 0.25
CA ILE A 187 -2.51 9.71 0.28
C ILE A 187 -3.95 9.53 0.76
N PHE A 188 -4.38 10.41 1.67
CA PHE A 188 -5.75 10.46 2.16
C PHE A 188 -6.27 11.90 2.17
N PRO A 189 -7.52 12.15 1.75
CA PRO A 189 -8.19 13.42 1.99
C PRO A 189 -8.21 13.74 3.49
N GLN A 190 -7.85 14.97 3.83
CA GLN A 190 -7.72 15.44 5.21
C GLN A 190 -8.92 16.31 5.60
N GLY A 191 -9.20 16.38 6.91
CA GLY A 191 -10.25 17.21 7.49
C GLY A 191 -11.62 16.53 7.61
N GLU A 192 -12.55 17.21 8.29
CA GLU A 192 -13.92 16.71 8.50
C GLU A 192 -14.78 16.82 7.22
N GLU A 193 -14.58 17.89 6.46
CA GLU A 193 -15.28 18.16 5.20
C GLU A 193 -14.30 18.15 4.03
N TYR A 194 -14.72 17.59 2.90
CA TYR A 194 -13.88 17.53 1.71
C TYR A 194 -13.85 18.88 1.00
N ASP A 195 -12.66 19.47 0.91
CA ASP A 195 -12.35 20.62 0.05
C ASP A 195 -11.30 20.25 -1.00
N SER A 196 -11.69 20.34 -2.27
CA SER A 196 -10.82 19.93 -3.38
C SER A 196 -9.57 20.79 -3.53
N GLN A 197 -9.64 22.08 -3.18
CA GLN A 197 -8.50 22.99 -3.36
C GLN A 197 -7.45 22.75 -2.27
N THR A 198 -7.90 22.60 -1.02
CA THR A 198 -7.06 22.18 0.10
C THR A 198 -6.46 20.81 -0.16
N PHE A 199 -7.25 19.85 -0.65
CA PHE A 199 -6.72 18.53 -0.97
C PHE A 199 -5.67 18.56 -2.08
N GLN A 200 -5.87 19.35 -3.14
CA GLN A 200 -4.86 19.52 -4.18
C GLN A 200 -3.55 20.11 -3.64
N GLY A 201 -3.62 21.19 -2.85
CA GLY A 201 -2.43 21.76 -2.23
C GLY A 201 -1.69 20.78 -1.32
N TYR A 202 -2.44 19.95 -0.57
CA TYR A 202 -1.87 18.89 0.26
C TYR A 202 -1.16 17.80 -0.57
N VAL A 203 -1.77 17.35 -1.67
CA VAL A 203 -1.15 16.37 -2.57
C VAL A 203 0.14 16.91 -3.17
N ASP A 204 0.13 18.15 -3.66
CA ASP A 204 1.31 18.79 -4.25
C ASP A 204 2.46 18.90 -3.23
N GLU A 205 2.16 19.36 -2.00
CA GLU A 205 3.14 19.45 -0.91
C GLU A 205 3.72 18.07 -0.54
N LEU A 206 2.85 17.07 -0.41
CA LEU A 206 3.27 15.73 0.00
C LEU A 206 4.15 15.05 -1.06
N LEU A 207 3.82 15.19 -2.34
CA LEU A 207 4.65 14.69 -3.43
C LEU A 207 6.01 15.38 -3.47
N GLN A 208 6.05 16.71 -3.24
CA GLN A 208 7.31 17.44 -3.14
C GLN A 208 8.19 16.90 -2.01
N ARG A 209 7.63 16.74 -0.81
CA ARG A 209 8.35 16.22 0.37
C ARG A 209 8.83 14.79 0.15
N ALA A 210 8.01 13.92 -0.43
CA ALA A 210 8.40 12.56 -0.79
C ALA A 210 9.55 12.55 -1.81
N GLY A 211 9.53 13.44 -2.81
CA GLY A 211 10.63 13.62 -3.76
C GLY A 211 11.94 14.07 -3.09
N GLU A 212 11.87 14.98 -2.12
CA GLU A 212 13.04 15.41 -1.35
C GLU A 212 13.64 14.26 -0.51
N VAL A 213 12.79 13.43 0.09
CA VAL A 213 13.21 12.21 0.80
C VAL A 213 13.84 11.20 -0.16
N ALA A 214 13.20 10.92 -1.30
CA ALA A 214 13.73 10.02 -2.30
C ALA A 214 15.11 10.45 -2.80
N ASN A 215 15.30 11.75 -3.05
CA ASN A 215 16.60 12.31 -3.42
C ASN A 215 17.63 12.18 -2.29
N ARG A 216 17.25 12.46 -1.04
CA ARG A 216 18.14 12.36 0.13
C ARG A 216 18.71 10.95 0.31
N TYR A 217 17.91 9.93 0.05
CA TYR A 217 18.30 8.52 0.18
C TYR A 217 18.72 7.87 -1.14
N SER A 218 18.77 8.63 -2.24
CA SER A 218 19.09 8.12 -3.59
C SER A 218 18.20 6.95 -4.03
N LEU A 219 16.90 7.03 -3.71
CA LEU A 219 15.90 6.05 -4.14
C LEU A 219 15.67 6.15 -5.66
N LYS A 220 15.22 5.06 -6.28
CA LYS A 220 14.87 4.99 -7.71
C LYS A 220 13.66 5.86 -8.06
N GLY A 221 12.78 6.10 -7.10
CA GLY A 221 11.65 7.02 -7.26
C GLY A 221 10.65 6.98 -6.11
N VAL A 222 9.56 7.73 -6.31
CA VAL A 222 8.39 7.75 -5.41
C VAL A 222 7.26 7.00 -6.07
N MET A 223 6.52 6.21 -5.30
CA MET A 223 5.25 5.61 -5.68
C MET A 223 4.13 6.19 -4.83
N VAL A 224 2.90 6.14 -5.32
CA VAL A 224 1.72 6.68 -4.61
C VAL A 224 0.67 5.60 -4.46
N SER A 225 0.16 5.40 -3.26
CA SER A 225 -1.06 4.63 -3.01
C SER A 225 -2.18 5.57 -2.59
N PHE A 226 -3.39 5.36 -3.08
CA PHE A 226 -4.51 6.28 -2.87
C PHE A 226 -5.85 5.57 -3.11
N GLY A 227 -6.96 6.04 -2.54
CA GLY A 227 -8.30 5.50 -2.81
C GLY A 227 -8.95 4.81 -1.62
N GLY A 228 -10.06 4.10 -1.86
CA GLY A 228 -10.87 3.49 -0.80
C GLY A 228 -11.63 4.47 0.11
N TRP A 229 -11.69 5.75 -0.26
CA TRP A 229 -12.23 6.83 0.57
C TRP A 229 -13.76 6.96 0.56
N ARG A 230 -14.46 6.26 -0.36
CA ARG A 230 -15.92 6.25 -0.40
C ARG A 230 -16.45 5.64 0.89
N GLN A 231 -17.42 6.29 1.53
CA GLN A 231 -18.09 5.74 2.71
C GLN A 231 -19.52 5.28 2.37
N PRO A 232 -19.73 3.98 2.11
CA PRO A 232 -21.07 3.46 1.87
C PRO A 232 -21.91 3.50 3.17
N ALA A 233 -23.21 3.77 3.02
CA ALA A 233 -24.13 3.83 4.14
C ALA A 233 -24.15 2.50 4.92
N GLY A 234 -24.03 2.57 6.25
CA GLY A 234 -24.06 1.40 7.13
C GLY A 234 -22.73 0.68 7.34
N MET A 235 -21.62 1.17 6.76
CA MET A 235 -20.27 0.70 7.07
C MET A 235 -19.58 1.59 8.12
N ALA A 236 -18.55 1.04 8.76
CA ALA A 236 -17.70 1.79 9.68
C ALA A 236 -17.07 3.02 8.98
N MET A 237 -16.93 4.12 9.73
CA MET A 237 -16.23 5.31 9.25
C MET A 237 -14.78 4.97 8.92
N VAL A 238 -14.27 5.58 7.86
CA VAL A 238 -12.81 5.68 7.64
C VAL A 238 -12.34 7.05 8.08
N ASP A 239 -11.06 7.15 8.38
CA ASP A 239 -10.43 8.42 8.68
C ASP A 239 -10.51 9.36 7.47
N GLY A 240 -10.79 10.64 7.74
CA GLY A 240 -10.98 11.68 6.72
C GLY A 240 -12.44 11.98 6.37
N PRO A 241 -12.66 12.82 5.35
CA PRO A 241 -13.98 13.32 5.00
C PRO A 241 -14.85 12.27 4.30
N LEU A 242 -16.16 12.38 4.48
CA LEU A 242 -17.15 11.49 3.85
C LEU A 242 -17.24 11.74 2.33
N LEU A 243 -16.72 10.82 1.53
CA LEU A 243 -16.84 10.88 0.07
C LEU A 243 -17.94 9.96 -0.47
N GLY A 244 -18.72 10.47 -1.43
CA GLY A 244 -19.58 9.68 -2.30
C GLY A 244 -18.86 9.19 -3.56
N ASN A 245 -19.59 8.53 -4.46
CA ASN A 245 -19.06 7.99 -5.73
C ASN A 245 -18.27 9.04 -6.53
N GLU A 246 -18.89 10.19 -6.78
CA GLU A 246 -18.27 11.30 -7.53
C GLU A 246 -17.12 11.95 -6.74
N GLY A 247 -17.24 12.02 -5.42
CA GLY A 247 -16.19 12.57 -4.55
C GLY A 247 -14.90 11.75 -4.64
N GLN A 248 -15.00 10.42 -4.60
CA GLN A 248 -13.85 9.53 -4.76
C GLN A 248 -13.21 9.68 -6.15
N ALA A 249 -14.02 9.77 -7.21
CA ALA A 249 -13.51 9.96 -8.57
C ALA A 249 -12.81 11.32 -8.77
N ALA A 250 -13.36 12.39 -8.17
CA ALA A 250 -12.76 13.72 -8.21
C ALA A 250 -11.45 13.78 -7.41
N ALA A 251 -11.41 13.20 -6.21
CA ALA A 251 -10.20 13.12 -5.41
C ALA A 251 -9.12 12.26 -6.10
N ALA A 252 -9.49 11.13 -6.71
CA ALA A 252 -8.59 10.30 -7.49
C ALA A 252 -8.00 11.06 -8.69
N THR A 253 -8.80 11.90 -9.35
CA THR A 253 -8.32 12.76 -10.45
C THR A 253 -7.23 13.74 -9.98
N ILE A 254 -7.40 14.33 -8.79
CA ILE A 254 -6.41 15.25 -8.20
C ILE A 254 -5.09 14.51 -7.96
N VAL A 255 -5.14 13.35 -7.28
CA VAL A 255 -3.95 12.56 -6.99
C VAL A 255 -3.24 12.11 -8.26
N LEU A 256 -3.97 11.54 -9.22
CA LEU A 256 -3.38 11.01 -10.45
C LEU A 256 -2.78 12.10 -11.33
N SER A 257 -3.47 13.23 -11.47
CA SER A 257 -2.95 14.34 -12.30
C SER A 257 -1.65 14.90 -11.75
N ALA A 258 -1.48 14.91 -10.42
CA ALA A 258 -0.24 15.35 -9.77
C ALA A 258 0.84 14.25 -9.76
N ALA A 259 0.48 12.99 -9.51
CA ALA A 259 1.44 11.91 -9.30
C ALA A 259 2.02 11.33 -10.59
N LEU A 260 1.22 11.18 -11.65
CA LEU A 260 1.65 10.49 -12.88
C LEU A 260 2.92 11.09 -13.52
N PRO A 261 3.12 12.43 -13.59
CA PRO A 261 4.35 13.01 -14.15
C PRO A 261 5.58 12.92 -13.23
N HIS A 262 5.40 12.55 -11.96
CA HIS A 262 6.39 12.76 -10.89
C HIS A 262 6.68 11.51 -10.04
N SER A 263 6.10 10.37 -10.40
CA SER A 263 6.25 9.11 -9.68
C SER A 263 6.79 8.00 -10.59
N SER A 264 7.08 6.85 -10.02
CA SER A 264 7.43 5.60 -10.70
C SER A 264 6.28 4.60 -10.69
N GLY A 265 5.19 4.94 -9.99
CA GLY A 265 4.01 4.10 -9.92
C GLY A 265 2.91 4.69 -9.06
N VAL A 266 1.68 4.30 -9.38
CA VAL A 266 0.47 4.67 -8.63
C VAL A 266 -0.39 3.43 -8.40
N PHE A 267 -0.98 3.29 -7.22
CA PHE A 267 -1.79 2.14 -6.82
C PHE A 267 -3.12 2.62 -6.23
N PHE A 268 -4.23 2.28 -6.88
CA PHE A 268 -5.55 2.54 -6.30
C PHE A 268 -5.89 1.48 -5.23
N TYR A 269 -6.23 1.91 -4.01
CA TYR A 269 -6.58 1.02 -2.90
C TYR A 269 -8.01 0.50 -3.02
N GLY A 270 -8.13 -0.79 -3.31
CA GLY A 270 -9.36 -1.57 -3.45
C GLY A 270 -9.89 -1.60 -4.87
N TRP A 271 -9.79 -2.74 -5.56
CA TRP A 271 -10.48 -2.95 -6.83
C TRP A 271 -11.90 -3.45 -6.59
N THR A 272 -12.02 -4.56 -5.87
CA THR A 272 -13.29 -5.23 -5.56
C THR A 272 -13.83 -4.91 -4.16
N LEU A 273 -13.06 -4.15 -3.36
CA LEU A 273 -13.39 -3.85 -1.96
C LEU A 273 -14.86 -3.41 -1.78
N PRO A 274 -15.68 -4.15 -0.99
CA PRO A 274 -17.11 -3.89 -0.89
C PRO A 274 -17.45 -2.46 -0.50
N GLY A 275 -18.18 -1.78 -1.39
CA GLY A 275 -18.66 -0.42 -1.16
C GLY A 275 -17.59 0.67 -1.17
N ARG A 276 -16.31 0.35 -1.45
CA ARG A 276 -15.20 1.33 -1.51
C ARG A 276 -14.35 1.22 -2.78
N GLY A 277 -14.31 0.02 -3.39
CA GLY A 277 -13.47 -0.29 -4.53
C GLY A 277 -13.83 0.47 -5.80
N ALA A 278 -12.94 0.34 -6.79
CA ALA A 278 -13.08 0.99 -8.07
C ALA A 278 -14.14 0.34 -8.97
N ARG A 279 -14.21 -1.00 -8.99
CA ARG A 279 -15.00 -1.78 -9.94
C ARG A 279 -16.48 -1.39 -9.96
N ASP A 280 -16.97 -1.05 -11.14
CA ASP A 280 -18.33 -0.60 -11.46
C ASP A 280 -18.73 0.76 -10.84
N PHE A 281 -17.75 1.57 -10.44
CA PHE A 281 -17.95 2.92 -9.91
C PHE A 281 -17.26 3.99 -10.76
N PRO A 282 -17.68 5.27 -10.68
CA PRO A 282 -17.10 6.36 -11.48
C PRO A 282 -15.58 6.52 -11.40
N VAL A 283 -14.96 6.05 -10.31
CA VAL A 283 -13.50 6.10 -10.20
C VAL A 283 -12.80 5.12 -11.16
N GLU A 284 -13.42 3.99 -11.54
CA GLU A 284 -12.86 3.09 -12.56
C GLU A 284 -12.69 3.81 -13.90
N ASP A 285 -13.69 4.58 -14.34
CA ASP A 285 -13.59 5.40 -15.54
C ASP A 285 -12.46 6.43 -15.44
N THR A 286 -12.24 7.01 -14.25
CA THR A 286 -11.10 7.89 -13.97
C THR A 286 -9.77 7.16 -14.10
N LEU A 287 -9.63 5.97 -13.49
CA LEU A 287 -8.42 5.14 -13.59
C LEU A 287 -8.13 4.80 -15.04
N LYS A 288 -9.10 4.19 -15.74
CA LYS A 288 -9.00 3.81 -17.16
C LYS A 288 -8.53 4.98 -18.03
N LYS A 289 -9.17 6.15 -17.87
CA LYS A 289 -8.85 7.34 -18.67
C LYS A 289 -7.43 7.83 -18.42
N LEU A 290 -7.01 7.93 -17.16
CA LEU A 290 -5.71 8.53 -16.80
C LEU A 290 -4.55 7.54 -16.96
N TYR A 291 -4.76 6.26 -16.67
CA TYR A 291 -3.75 5.20 -16.92
C TYR A 291 -3.49 5.05 -18.42
N GLY A 292 -4.55 5.09 -19.24
CA GLY A 292 -4.42 5.05 -20.71
C GLY A 292 -3.62 6.21 -21.31
N GLN A 293 -3.49 7.35 -20.62
CA GLN A 293 -2.63 8.46 -21.09
C GLN A 293 -1.14 8.13 -21.00
N ILE A 294 -0.74 7.27 -20.06
CA ILE A 294 0.64 6.84 -19.86
C ILE A 294 0.97 5.65 -20.77
N SER A 295 0.05 4.69 -20.90
CA SER A 295 0.28 3.49 -21.72
C SER A 295 0.30 3.76 -23.23
N GLY A 296 -0.19 4.91 -23.68
CA GLY A 296 -0.26 5.30 -25.10
C GLY A 296 0.85 6.25 -25.58
N GLY A 297 1.79 6.64 -24.72
CA GLY A 297 2.96 7.47 -25.05
C GLY A 297 4.20 6.63 -25.34
#